data_AF-A0A352JIP8-F1
#
_entry.id   AF-A0A352JIP8-F1
#
_cell.length_a   1.000
_cell.length_b   1.000
_cell.length_c   1.000
_cell.angle_alpha   90.00
_cell.angle_beta   90.00
_cell.angle_gamma   90.00
#
_symmetry.space_group_name_H-M   'P 1'
#
loop_
_entity.id
_entity.type
_entity.pdbx_description
1 polymer ?
#
loop_
_entity_poly.entity_id
_entity_poly.type
_entity_poly.pdbx_seq_one_letter_code
_entity_poly.pdbx_strand_id
1 'polypeptide(L)'
;MKIQMIKKLGIVSCLAVACAVISPSVVRAQSNAGFILFGGIRDNALDYCLDNGTSNRTDRYYLEVKPQKFKVSEIIITYPDHFNGSFDTSDIKLRVTAQCREGTDLAIESVTWDKETRRITIVPKEAIPSKTSLRAVLSNVRNPDYSGFYQFDGRVLRADVPVPVYIGSWVITLD
;
A
#
# COMPACT_ATOMS: atom_id res chain seq x y z
N MET A 1 40.87 49.83 42.61
CA MET A 1 40.04 49.20 43.67
C MET A 1 39.53 47.87 43.06
N LYS A 2 40.14 46.68 43.29
CA LYS A 2 40.07 45.84 44.52
C LYS A 2 38.63 45.87 45.08
N ILE A 3 37.83 44.82 45.23
CA ILE A 3 38.00 43.35 45.46
C ILE A 3 36.63 42.69 45.05
N GLN A 4 36.44 41.42 44.64
CA GLN A 4 37.24 40.17 44.64
C GLN A 4 36.80 39.23 43.46
N MET A 5 37.42 38.05 43.34
CA MET A 5 36.81 36.83 42.78
C MET A 5 36.49 35.85 43.91
N ILE A 6 35.33 35.18 43.90
CA ILE A 6 35.09 33.97 44.71
C ILE A 6 34.60 32.86 43.77
N LYS A 7 35.52 31.98 43.37
CA LYS A 7 35.20 30.71 42.72
C LYS A 7 34.66 29.75 43.79
N LYS A 8 33.35 29.47 43.81
CA LYS A 8 32.82 28.31 44.54
C LYS A 8 32.93 27.06 43.67
N LEU A 9 34.08 26.39 43.77
CA LEU A 9 34.23 25.01 43.29
C LEU A 9 33.67 24.08 44.37
N GLY A 10 32.47 23.54 44.13
CA GLY A 10 31.79 22.61 45.05
C GLY A 10 31.25 21.43 44.25
N ILE A 11 32.03 20.34 44.22
CA ILE A 11 31.64 19.09 43.55
C ILE A 11 30.52 18.44 44.35
N VAL A 12 29.33 18.31 43.76
CA VAL A 12 28.28 17.40 44.24
C VAL A 12 28.23 16.23 43.27
N SER A 13 28.49 15.04 43.81
CA SER A 13 28.65 13.81 43.07
C SER A 13 27.31 13.15 42.73
N CYS A 14 27.27 12.48 41.57
CA CYS A 14 26.39 11.36 41.22
C CYS A 14 24.96 11.34 41.78
N LEU A 15 24.00 11.89 41.01
CA LEU A 15 22.59 11.50 41.09
C LEU A 15 22.13 10.95 39.72
N ALA A 16 21.83 9.64 39.70
CA ALA A 16 21.11 8.87 38.66
C ALA A 16 21.01 9.49 37.24
N VAL A 17 21.84 9.08 36.28
CA VAL A 17 21.57 7.90 35.43
C VAL A 17 20.15 7.33 35.59
N ALA A 18 19.21 7.78 34.73
CA ALA A 18 18.02 7.01 34.29
C ALA A 18 17.06 7.79 33.35
N CYS A 19 17.32 9.05 32.97
CA CYS A 19 16.55 9.72 31.92
C CYS A 19 17.15 9.51 30.52
N ALA A 20 17.51 8.26 30.20
CA ALA A 20 17.70 7.86 28.82
C ALA A 20 16.31 7.87 28.16
N VAL A 21 16.07 8.90 27.34
CA VAL A 21 14.87 9.07 26.52
C VAL A 21 14.44 7.75 25.88
N ILE A 22 13.45 7.09 26.48
CA ILE A 22 12.62 6.12 25.79
C ILE A 22 11.68 6.94 24.89
N SER A 23 12.25 7.50 23.82
CA SER A 23 11.45 7.94 22.69
C SER A 23 10.65 6.72 22.27
N PRO A 24 9.30 6.72 22.36
CA PRO A 24 8.52 5.62 21.81
C PRO A 24 8.88 5.55 20.33
N SER A 25 9.56 4.48 19.93
CA SER A 25 9.70 4.16 18.53
C SER A 25 8.28 4.10 17.99
N VAL A 26 7.97 4.94 17.00
CA VAL A 26 6.66 4.96 16.38
C VAL A 26 6.55 3.64 15.61
N VAL A 27 6.05 2.61 16.30
CA VAL A 27 5.72 1.32 15.70
C VAL A 27 4.52 1.58 14.83
N ARG A 28 4.80 2.04 13.60
CA ARG A 28 3.80 2.14 12.56
C ARG A 28 3.44 0.70 12.21
N ALA A 29 2.38 0.20 12.85
CA ALA A 29 1.81 -1.10 12.58
C ALA A 29 1.61 -1.19 11.07
N GLN A 30 2.36 -2.07 10.42
CA GLN A 30 2.13 -2.31 9.00
C GLN A 30 0.90 -3.19 8.94
N SER A 31 -0.14 -2.69 8.26
CA SER A 31 -1.35 -3.46 7.99
C SER A 31 -0.96 -4.64 7.08
N ASN A 32 -0.63 -5.77 7.70
CA ASN A 32 -0.42 -7.02 6.98
C ASN A 32 -1.72 -7.39 6.24
N ALA A 33 -1.60 -8.17 5.16
CA ALA A 33 -2.73 -8.67 4.40
C ALA A 33 -3.85 -9.21 5.31
N GLY A 34 -5.06 -8.63 5.19
CA GLY A 34 -6.21 -9.04 5.97
C GLY A 34 -6.61 -10.49 5.71
N PHE A 35 -7.02 -11.22 6.74
CA PHE A 35 -7.43 -12.61 6.62
C PHE A 35 -8.91 -12.71 6.24
N ILE A 36 -9.23 -13.52 5.22
CA ILE A 36 -10.61 -13.75 4.77
C ILE A 36 -11.22 -14.89 5.61
N LEU A 37 -11.96 -14.53 6.66
CA LEU A 37 -12.52 -15.49 7.64
C LEU A 37 -13.74 -16.28 7.13
N PHE A 38 -14.52 -15.71 6.20
CA PHE A 38 -15.78 -16.29 5.70
C PHE A 38 -15.88 -16.26 4.17
N GLY A 39 -14.75 -16.49 3.49
CA GLY A 39 -14.68 -16.57 2.03
C GLY A 39 -14.94 -17.98 1.47
N GLY A 40 -15.16 -18.06 0.17
CA GLY A 40 -15.17 -19.33 -0.56
C GLY A 40 -13.75 -19.87 -0.78
N ILE A 41 -13.65 -21.13 -1.19
CA ILE A 41 -12.38 -21.86 -1.45
C ILE A 41 -11.48 -21.17 -2.52
N ARG A 42 -11.99 -20.15 -3.23
CA ARG A 42 -11.29 -19.38 -4.27
C ARG A 42 -10.67 -18.07 -3.79
N ASP A 43 -10.96 -17.63 -2.57
CA ASP A 43 -10.60 -16.30 -2.09
C ASP A 43 -9.16 -16.26 -1.55
N ASN A 44 -8.22 -16.14 -2.48
CA ASN A 44 -6.83 -15.88 -2.15
C ASN A 44 -6.67 -14.44 -1.64
N ALA A 45 -6.37 -14.27 -0.36
CA ALA A 45 -5.86 -13.00 0.13
C ALA A 45 -4.57 -12.62 -0.63
N LEU A 46 -4.55 -11.43 -1.23
CA LEU A 46 -3.41 -10.82 -1.89
C LEU A 46 -2.71 -9.86 -0.92
N ASP A 47 -1.38 -9.80 -0.99
CA ASP A 47 -0.63 -8.92 -0.10
C ASP A 47 -0.77 -7.44 -0.47
N TYR A 48 -0.71 -6.56 0.52
CA TYR A 48 -0.69 -5.12 0.30
C TYR A 48 0.09 -4.38 1.37
N CYS A 49 0.55 -3.18 1.05
CA CYS A 49 0.98 -2.19 2.03
C CYS A 49 0.29 -0.85 1.79
N LEU A 50 0.19 -0.04 2.84
CA LEU A 50 -0.27 1.35 2.81
C LEU A 50 0.86 2.28 3.27
N ASP A 51 0.84 3.55 2.85
CA ASP A 51 1.75 4.59 3.35
C ASP A 51 1.19 5.36 4.55
N ASN A 52 -0.11 5.23 4.85
CA ASN A 52 -0.69 5.69 6.11
C ASN A 52 -1.61 4.65 6.77
N GLY A 53 -2.70 4.25 6.10
CA GLY A 53 -3.75 3.39 6.64
C GLY A 53 -4.93 4.13 7.27
N THR A 54 -4.90 5.46 7.41
CA THR A 54 -5.98 6.20 8.09
C THR A 54 -7.14 6.52 7.15
N SER A 55 -8.36 6.21 7.58
CA SER A 55 -9.61 6.71 7.01
C SER A 55 -9.61 8.24 6.88
N ASN A 56 -10.37 8.77 5.93
CA ASN A 56 -10.51 10.21 5.66
C ASN A 56 -9.16 10.94 5.46
N ARG A 57 -8.09 10.25 5.01
CA ARG A 57 -6.79 10.86 4.62
C ARG A 57 -6.43 10.58 3.15
N THR A 58 -5.31 11.13 2.71
CA THR A 58 -4.68 10.75 1.43
C THR A 58 -3.58 9.73 1.72
N ASP A 59 -3.43 8.75 0.85
CA ASP A 59 -2.59 7.57 1.06
C ASP A 59 -1.97 7.07 -0.27
N ARG A 60 -1.12 6.05 -0.18
CA ARG A 60 -0.62 5.27 -1.32
C ARG A 60 -0.77 3.78 -1.03
N TYR A 61 -1.43 3.07 -1.94
CA TYR A 61 -1.65 1.63 -1.84
C TYR A 61 -0.64 0.87 -2.70
N TYR A 62 -0.10 -0.23 -2.19
CA TYR A 62 0.88 -1.09 -2.88
C TYR A 62 0.33 -2.52 -3.02
N LEU A 63 -0.52 -2.72 -4.01
CA LEU A 63 -1.35 -3.92 -4.18
C LEU A 63 -0.59 -5.03 -4.93
N GLU A 64 -0.32 -6.17 -4.28
CA GLU A 64 0.36 -7.33 -4.89
C GLU A 64 -0.47 -7.97 -6.01
N VAL A 65 0.10 -8.06 -7.20
CA VAL A 65 -0.39 -8.92 -8.28
C VAL A 65 0.53 -10.13 -8.37
N LYS A 66 0.04 -11.28 -7.88
CA LYS A 66 0.82 -12.52 -7.81
C LYS A 66 1.34 -12.97 -9.19
N PRO A 67 2.52 -13.62 -9.26
CA PRO A 67 3.10 -14.10 -10.52
C PRO A 67 2.17 -15.03 -11.32
N GLN A 68 1.89 -14.67 -12.57
CA GLN A 68 1.01 -15.45 -13.44
C GLN A 68 1.78 -16.45 -14.30
N LYS A 69 1.13 -17.57 -14.68
CA LYS A 69 1.73 -18.61 -15.55
C LYS A 69 1.76 -18.22 -17.04
N PHE A 70 1.15 -17.09 -17.39
CA PHE A 70 0.96 -16.55 -18.75
C PHE A 70 1.40 -15.07 -18.80
N LYS A 71 1.48 -14.47 -19.99
CA LYS A 71 1.70 -13.03 -20.15
C LYS A 71 0.44 -12.24 -19.81
N VAL A 72 0.58 -11.17 -19.04
CA VAL A 72 -0.55 -10.30 -18.62
C VAL A 72 -0.62 -9.06 -19.52
N SER A 73 -1.77 -8.81 -20.12
CA SER A 73 -2.02 -7.64 -20.99
C SER A 73 -2.84 -6.53 -20.33
N GLU A 74 -3.53 -6.81 -19.23
CA GLU A 74 -4.33 -5.83 -18.48
C GLU A 74 -4.42 -6.28 -17.01
N ILE A 75 -4.43 -5.32 -16.10
CA ILE A 75 -4.74 -5.52 -14.68
C ILE A 75 -6.02 -4.77 -14.35
N ILE A 76 -6.97 -5.46 -13.74
CA ILE A 76 -8.31 -4.96 -13.41
C ILE A 76 -8.48 -5.05 -11.89
N ILE A 77 -8.81 -3.94 -11.26
CA ILE A 77 -9.06 -3.82 -9.83
C ILE A 77 -10.50 -3.36 -9.66
N THR A 78 -11.35 -4.10 -8.94
CA THR A 78 -12.70 -3.67 -8.57
C THR A 78 -12.82 -3.48 -7.08
N TYR A 79 -13.54 -2.44 -6.65
CA TYR A 79 -13.67 -2.05 -5.25
C TYR A 79 -15.15 -2.07 -4.79
N PRO A 80 -15.44 -2.13 -3.47
CA PRO A 80 -16.79 -2.35 -3.00
C PRO A 80 -17.62 -1.07 -3.09
N ASP A 81 -18.94 -1.21 -3.11
CA ASP A 81 -19.91 -0.12 -3.23
C ASP A 81 -19.82 0.95 -2.12
N HIS A 82 -19.49 0.54 -0.91
CA HIS A 82 -19.30 1.40 0.26
C HIS A 82 -17.92 2.07 0.34
N PHE A 83 -17.00 1.83 -0.61
CA PHE A 83 -15.77 2.63 -0.70
C PHE A 83 -16.10 3.96 -1.40
N ASN A 84 -16.27 5.02 -0.60
CA ASN A 84 -16.57 6.38 -1.08
C ASN A 84 -15.33 7.25 -1.33
N GLY A 85 -14.14 6.64 -1.38
CA GLY A 85 -12.88 7.30 -1.69
C GLY A 85 -12.70 7.66 -3.18
N SER A 86 -11.51 8.15 -3.53
CA SER A 86 -11.16 8.50 -4.92
C SER A 86 -9.73 8.15 -5.31
N PHE A 87 -9.52 7.92 -6.61
CA PHE A 87 -8.21 7.53 -7.17
C PHE A 87 -7.71 8.60 -8.16
N ASP A 88 -6.41 8.86 -8.14
CA ASP A 88 -5.72 9.70 -9.12
C ASP A 88 -5.11 8.80 -10.20
N THR A 89 -5.76 8.70 -11.36
CA THR A 89 -5.28 7.85 -12.46
C THR A 89 -3.95 8.29 -13.07
N SER A 90 -3.48 9.51 -12.78
CA SER A 90 -2.21 10.04 -13.30
C SER A 90 -0.99 9.60 -12.50
N ASP A 91 -1.17 9.19 -11.24
CA ASP A 91 -0.10 8.70 -10.34
C ASP A 91 -0.32 7.22 -9.93
N ILE A 92 -1.00 6.46 -10.80
CA ILE A 92 -1.07 4.99 -10.76
C ILE A 92 0.11 4.41 -11.56
N LYS A 93 0.80 3.44 -10.96
CA LYS A 93 2.02 2.82 -11.48
C LYS A 93 1.97 1.30 -11.36
N LEU A 94 2.76 0.60 -12.18
CA LEU A 94 3.04 -0.82 -12.04
C LEU A 94 4.52 -0.99 -11.73
N ARG A 95 4.88 -1.71 -10.66
CA ARG A 95 6.28 -1.98 -10.30
C ARG A 95 6.61 -3.45 -10.37
N VAL A 96 7.72 -3.80 -11.00
CA VAL A 96 8.32 -5.14 -10.88
C VAL A 96 9.01 -5.22 -9.52
N THR A 97 8.41 -5.99 -8.61
CA THR A 97 8.84 -6.14 -7.22
C THR A 97 8.06 -7.25 -6.52
N ALA A 98 8.63 -7.85 -5.48
CA ALA A 98 7.85 -8.59 -4.47
C ALA A 98 7.62 -7.74 -3.21
N GLN A 99 8.52 -6.79 -2.95
CA GLN A 99 8.58 -5.92 -1.78
C GLN A 99 7.64 -4.71 -1.94
N CYS A 100 7.09 -4.19 -0.85
CA CYS A 100 6.09 -3.12 -0.94
C CYS A 100 6.61 -1.83 -1.56
N ARG A 101 7.71 -1.25 -1.04
CA ARG A 101 8.12 0.13 -1.36
C ARG A 101 9.28 0.23 -2.36
N GLU A 102 9.77 -0.91 -2.85
CA GLU A 102 10.91 -1.03 -3.78
C GLU A 102 10.44 -1.48 -5.18
N GLY A 103 11.36 -1.49 -6.14
CA GLY A 103 11.13 -2.00 -7.50
C GLY A 103 11.29 -0.96 -8.59
N THR A 104 11.13 -1.43 -9.83
CA THR A 104 11.23 -0.60 -11.05
C THR A 104 9.86 -0.39 -11.66
N ASP A 105 9.50 0.87 -11.93
CA ASP A 105 8.26 1.23 -12.63
C ASP A 105 8.27 0.68 -14.07
N LEU A 106 7.17 0.05 -14.50
CA LEU A 106 6.90 -0.33 -15.89
C LEU A 106 6.21 0.81 -16.64
N ALA A 107 6.44 0.88 -17.95
CA ALA A 107 5.69 1.79 -18.82
C ALA A 107 4.22 1.34 -18.91
N ILE A 108 3.31 2.28 -18.69
CA ILE A 108 1.86 2.12 -18.82
C ILE A 108 1.40 2.80 -20.11
N GLU A 109 0.48 2.17 -20.84
CA GLU A 109 -0.19 2.75 -22.00
C GLU A 109 -1.42 3.57 -21.57
N SER A 110 -2.25 3.03 -20.69
CA SER A 110 -3.39 3.75 -20.14
C SER A 110 -3.82 3.27 -18.75
N VAL A 111 -4.46 4.18 -18.01
CA VAL A 111 -5.18 3.89 -16.76
C VAL A 111 -6.57 4.50 -16.89
N THR A 112 -7.62 3.72 -16.63
CA THR A 112 -9.01 4.20 -16.63
C THR A 112 -9.66 3.88 -15.30
N TRP A 113 -10.42 4.85 -14.76
CA TRP A 113 -11.25 4.66 -13.58
C TRP A 113 -12.72 4.88 -13.94
N ASP A 114 -13.46 3.78 -13.95
CA ASP A 114 -14.89 3.73 -14.19
C ASP A 114 -15.60 3.66 -12.83
N LYS A 115 -16.32 4.73 -12.49
CA LYS A 115 -17.03 4.88 -11.21
C LYS A 115 -18.34 4.09 -11.16
N GLU A 116 -18.99 3.88 -12.31
CA GLU A 116 -20.26 3.17 -12.40
C GLU A 116 -20.05 1.68 -12.16
N THR A 117 -19.04 1.09 -12.81
CA THR A 117 -18.66 -0.32 -12.62
C THR A 117 -17.67 -0.54 -11.47
N ARG A 118 -17.26 0.53 -10.77
CA ARG A 118 -16.29 0.54 -9.65
C ARG A 118 -15.00 -0.21 -9.99
N ARG A 119 -14.42 0.15 -11.13
CA ARG A 119 -13.32 -0.56 -11.78
C ARG A 119 -12.18 0.40 -12.13
N ILE A 120 -10.97 0.01 -11.78
CA ILE A 120 -9.73 0.58 -12.29
C ILE A 120 -9.13 -0.44 -13.26
N THR A 121 -8.88 -0.04 -14.50
CA THR A 121 -8.17 -0.84 -15.51
C THR A 121 -6.81 -0.19 -15.76
N ILE A 122 -5.75 -1.00 -15.77
CA ILE A 122 -4.37 -0.60 -16.02
C ILE A 122 -3.84 -1.44 -17.19
N VAL A 123 -3.47 -0.77 -18.28
CA VAL A 123 -2.91 -1.40 -19.48
C VAL A 123 -1.41 -1.09 -19.55
N PRO A 124 -0.51 -2.06 -19.31
CA PRO A 124 0.93 -1.88 -19.51
C PRO A 124 1.26 -1.71 -21.00
N LYS A 125 2.28 -0.91 -21.32
CA LYS A 125 2.69 -0.63 -22.72
C LYS A 125 3.21 -1.87 -23.46
N GLU A 126 3.72 -2.84 -22.71
CA GLU A 126 4.08 -4.16 -23.22
C GLU A 126 3.49 -5.23 -22.29
N ALA A 127 3.05 -6.35 -22.88
CA ALA A 127 2.48 -7.45 -22.10
C ALA A 127 3.52 -8.01 -21.12
N ILE A 128 3.18 -7.97 -19.83
CA ILE A 128 4.06 -8.35 -18.72
C ILE A 128 4.45 -9.83 -18.87
N PRO A 129 5.74 -10.20 -18.75
CA PRO A 129 6.18 -11.58 -18.83
C PRO A 129 5.51 -12.50 -17.79
N SER A 130 5.44 -13.80 -18.11
CA SER A 130 5.01 -14.80 -17.13
C SER A 130 6.02 -14.90 -15.98
N LYS A 131 5.52 -15.27 -14.80
CA LYS A 131 6.27 -15.42 -13.54
C LYS A 131 6.89 -14.12 -12.98
N THR A 132 6.54 -12.95 -13.51
CA THR A 132 6.91 -11.65 -12.95
C THR A 132 6.07 -11.35 -11.70
N SER A 133 6.72 -11.09 -10.55
CA SER A 133 6.07 -10.47 -9.39
C SER A 133 5.94 -8.97 -9.62
N LEU A 134 4.78 -8.40 -9.29
CA LEU A 134 4.55 -6.97 -9.44
C LEU A 134 3.57 -6.41 -8.41
N ARG A 135 3.60 -5.09 -8.24
CA ARG A 135 2.60 -4.34 -7.48
C ARG A 135 1.96 -3.25 -8.33
N ALA A 136 0.64 -3.13 -8.24
CA ALA A 136 -0.05 -1.92 -8.65
C ALA A 136 0.08 -0.90 -7.51
N VAL A 137 0.73 0.24 -7.80
CA VAL A 137 0.95 1.31 -6.86
C VAL A 137 -0.03 2.44 -7.18
N LEU A 138 -1.02 2.63 -6.33
CA LEU A 138 -2.00 3.69 -6.47
C LEU A 138 -1.58 4.81 -5.52
N SER A 139 -1.01 5.90 -6.04
CA SER A 139 -0.70 7.09 -5.24
C SER A 139 -1.91 8.03 -5.13
N ASN A 140 -1.84 8.98 -4.19
CA ASN A 140 -2.83 10.03 -3.98
C ASN A 140 -4.26 9.50 -3.80
N VAL A 141 -4.40 8.28 -3.26
CA VAL A 141 -5.70 7.67 -2.97
C VAL A 141 -6.34 8.45 -1.83
N ARG A 142 -7.53 8.97 -2.08
CA ARG A 142 -8.39 9.53 -1.03
C ARG A 142 -9.08 8.37 -0.33
N ASN A 143 -8.67 8.09 0.91
CA ASN A 143 -9.30 7.06 1.72
C ASN A 143 -10.76 7.47 2.05
N PRO A 144 -11.69 6.50 2.11
CA PRO A 144 -13.10 6.72 2.45
C PRO A 144 -13.27 7.33 3.84
N ASP A 145 -14.44 7.92 4.10
CA ASP A 145 -14.69 8.71 5.32
C ASP A 145 -14.69 7.89 6.61
N TYR A 146 -14.95 6.58 6.50
CA TYR A 146 -15.08 5.65 7.61
C TYR A 146 -13.91 4.66 7.66
N SER A 147 -13.58 4.19 8.86
CA SER A 147 -12.66 3.07 9.08
C SER A 147 -13.36 1.74 8.87
N GLY A 148 -12.58 0.67 8.66
CA GLY A 148 -13.09 -0.68 8.42
C GLY A 148 -12.33 -1.45 7.34
N PHE A 149 -12.98 -2.47 6.80
CA PHE A 149 -12.41 -3.39 5.81
C PHE A 149 -13.04 -3.17 4.43
N TYR A 150 -12.19 -3.00 3.42
CA TYR A 150 -12.58 -2.77 2.03
C TYR A 150 -11.95 -3.85 1.15
N GLN A 151 -12.77 -4.79 0.65
CA GLN A 151 -12.30 -5.84 -0.24
C GLN A 151 -12.20 -5.33 -1.67
N PHE A 152 -10.96 -5.24 -2.17
CA PHE A 152 -10.66 -4.95 -3.58
C PHE A 152 -10.33 -6.26 -4.29
N ASP A 153 -11.04 -6.62 -5.36
CA ASP A 153 -10.78 -7.83 -6.14
C ASP A 153 -9.82 -7.55 -7.29
N GLY A 154 -8.81 -8.41 -7.46
CA GLY A 154 -7.89 -8.41 -8.58
C GLY A 154 -8.30 -9.39 -9.68
N ARG A 155 -8.27 -8.93 -10.93
CA ARG A 155 -8.37 -9.74 -12.15
C ARG A 155 -7.26 -9.34 -13.14
N VAL A 156 -6.85 -10.24 -14.01
CA VAL A 156 -5.84 -9.99 -15.05
C VAL A 156 -6.31 -10.54 -16.39
N LEU A 157 -6.07 -9.80 -17.47
CA LEU A 157 -6.30 -10.29 -18.82
C LEU A 157 -5.05 -11.01 -19.34
N ARG A 158 -5.24 -12.13 -20.06
CA ARG A 158 -4.14 -12.82 -20.72
C ARG A 158 -3.87 -12.18 -22.08
N ALA A 159 -2.60 -12.06 -22.45
CA ALA A 159 -2.23 -11.55 -23.77
C ALA A 159 -2.61 -12.49 -24.94
N ASP A 160 -2.90 -13.77 -24.66
CA ASP A 160 -3.24 -14.79 -25.67
C ASP A 160 -4.73 -15.18 -25.69
N VAL A 161 -5.52 -14.80 -24.67
CA VAL A 161 -6.95 -15.13 -24.56
C VAL A 161 -7.68 -13.96 -23.88
N PRO A 162 -8.71 -13.35 -24.50
CA PRO A 162 -9.41 -12.18 -23.97
C PRO A 162 -10.45 -12.54 -22.89
N VAL A 163 -10.03 -13.32 -21.88
CA VAL A 163 -10.86 -13.70 -20.72
C VAL A 163 -10.14 -13.29 -19.43
N PRO A 164 -10.69 -12.37 -18.62
CA PRO A 164 -10.12 -12.01 -17.32
C PRO A 164 -10.07 -13.19 -16.35
N VAL A 165 -8.90 -13.41 -15.75
CA VAL A 165 -8.65 -14.41 -14.72
C VAL A 165 -8.64 -13.71 -13.36
N TYR A 166 -9.48 -14.17 -12.42
CA TYR A 166 -9.45 -13.72 -11.02
C TYR A 166 -8.20 -14.25 -10.30
N ILE A 167 -7.51 -13.36 -9.60
CA ILE A 167 -6.23 -13.66 -8.93
C ILE A 167 -6.33 -13.66 -7.39
N GLY A 168 -7.43 -13.14 -6.84
CA GLY A 168 -7.65 -12.97 -5.40
C GLY A 168 -8.10 -11.55 -5.06
N SER A 169 -8.11 -11.22 -3.76
CA SER A 169 -8.54 -9.91 -3.27
C SER A 169 -7.60 -9.34 -2.21
N TRP A 170 -7.44 -8.02 -2.22
CA TRP A 170 -6.80 -7.24 -1.17
C TRP A 170 -7.87 -6.83 -0.16
N VAL A 171 -7.81 -7.32 1.07
CA VAL A 171 -8.70 -6.88 2.16
C VAL A 171 -8.04 -5.70 2.87
N ILE A 172 -8.29 -4.50 2.34
CA ILE A 172 -7.66 -3.26 2.83
C ILE A 172 -8.33 -2.85 4.14
N THR A 173 -7.54 -2.80 5.21
CA THR A 173 -7.97 -2.31 6.52
C THR A 173 -7.59 -0.83 6.63
N LEU A 174 -8.54 0.01 7.05
CA LEU A 174 -8.32 1.43 7.33
C LEU A 174 -8.76 1.77 8.75
N ASP A 175 -7.96 2.60 9.43
CA ASP A 175 -8.13 3.02 10.85
C ASP A 175 -8.83 4.37 11.01
#